data_AF-A0A0G1QTB4-F1
#
_entry.id   AF-A0A0G1QTB4-F1
#
_cell.length_a   1.000
_cell.length_b   1.000
_cell.length_c   1.000
_cell.angle_alpha   90.00
_cell.angle_beta   90.00
_cell.angle_gamma   90.00
#
_symmetry.space_group_name_H-M   'P 1'
#
loop_
_entity.id
_entity.type
_entity.pdbx_description
1 polymer ?
#
loop_
_entity_poly.entity_id
_entity_poly.type
_entity_poly.pdbx_seq_one_letter_code
_entity_poly.pdbx_strand_id
1 'polypeptide(L)'
;MKLFYKLAHLFFPRESNNHKAKILHLSGLTIVTSLLIFYQVILTFLPQLGPRILGYAANISADEVIRLTNEKRVAVGLAPLQLNSTLSQAAQAKGVDMLNKDYWAHVAPDGTQPWKFFIDFGYKYRYAGENLARDFSNAASAVDAWMASPSHKENMLSPKYREIGIGVVEGDLAGVDTTIVVQFFGAT
;
A
#
# COMPACT_ATOMS: atom_id res chain seq x y z
N MET A 1 -19.23 -18.95 -39.45
CA MET A 1 -19.55 -17.97 -40.53
C MET A 1 -20.53 -16.88 -40.09
N LYS A 2 -21.71 -17.18 -39.51
CA LYS A 2 -22.72 -16.17 -39.12
C LYS A 2 -22.29 -15.20 -38.01
N LEU A 3 -21.49 -15.64 -37.03
CA LEU A 3 -21.02 -14.80 -35.93
C LEU A 3 -20.01 -13.73 -36.41
N PHE A 4 -19.03 -14.14 -37.21
CA PHE A 4 -18.05 -13.26 -37.84
C PHE A 4 -18.74 -12.19 -38.70
N TYR A 5 -19.78 -12.57 -39.46
CA TYR A 5 -20.55 -11.64 -40.27
C TYR A 5 -21.29 -10.58 -39.42
N LYS A 6 -21.88 -10.99 -38.28
CA LYS A 6 -22.54 -10.06 -37.35
C LYS A 6 -21.54 -9.12 -36.67
N LEU A 7 -20.37 -9.63 -36.28
CA LEU A 7 -19.30 -8.80 -35.70
C LEU A 7 -18.76 -7.80 -36.72
N ALA A 8 -18.52 -8.23 -37.96
CA ALA A 8 -18.07 -7.35 -39.02
C ALA A 8 -19.10 -6.24 -39.34
N HIS A 9 -20.41 -6.53 -39.23
CA HIS A 9 -21.48 -5.54 -39.41
C HIS A 9 -21.48 -4.45 -38.31
N LEU A 10 -20.99 -4.78 -37.13
CA LEU A 10 -20.92 -3.86 -35.99
C LEU A 10 -19.83 -2.78 -36.18
N PHE A 11 -18.68 -3.19 -36.73
CA PHE A 11 -17.48 -2.35 -36.80
C PHE A 11 -17.17 -1.78 -38.19
N PHE A 12 -17.67 -2.39 -39.28
CA PHE A 12 -17.34 -1.96 -40.65
C PHE A 12 -18.55 -1.35 -41.39
N PRO A 13 -18.36 -0.20 -42.09
CA PRO A 13 -19.33 0.35 -43.03
C PRO A 13 -19.71 -0.60 -44.17
N ARG A 14 -20.99 -0.65 -44.52
CA ARG A 14 -21.60 -1.44 -45.61
C ARG A 14 -22.85 -0.74 -46.12
N GLU A 15 -23.32 -1.11 -47.30
CA GLU A 15 -24.58 -0.55 -47.83
C GLU A 15 -25.77 -0.81 -46.91
N SER A 16 -25.82 -1.99 -46.27
CA SER A 16 -26.89 -2.37 -45.34
C SER A 16 -26.86 -1.63 -43.98
N ASN A 17 -25.83 -0.81 -43.70
CA ASN A 17 -25.77 0.06 -42.52
C ASN A 17 -25.58 1.54 -42.89
N ASN A 18 -26.06 1.96 -44.07
CA ASN A 18 -25.97 3.33 -44.55
C ASN A 18 -24.52 3.86 -44.54
N HIS A 19 -23.56 2.99 -44.89
CA HIS A 19 -22.12 3.27 -44.90
C HIS A 19 -21.56 3.77 -43.56
N LYS A 20 -22.18 3.41 -42.42
CA LYS A 20 -21.68 3.72 -41.08
C LYS A 20 -21.65 2.47 -40.22
N ALA A 21 -20.55 2.28 -39.49
CA ALA A 21 -20.43 1.18 -38.55
C ALA A 21 -21.59 1.24 -37.53
N LYS A 22 -22.26 0.10 -37.29
CA LYS A 22 -23.49 0.07 -36.47
C LYS A 22 -23.25 0.55 -35.03
N ILE A 23 -22.03 0.40 -34.51
CA ILE A 23 -21.61 0.90 -33.20
C ILE A 23 -21.66 2.44 -33.08
N LEU A 24 -21.55 3.16 -34.21
CA LEU A 24 -21.59 4.62 -34.27
C LEU A 24 -23.00 5.19 -34.44
N HIS A 25 -24.01 4.34 -34.62
CA HIS A 25 -25.42 4.78 -34.56
C HIS A 25 -25.82 5.06 -33.12
N LEU A 26 -26.85 5.89 -32.92
CA LEU A 26 -27.33 6.25 -31.58
C LEU A 26 -27.65 5.01 -30.71
N SER A 27 -28.25 3.97 -31.29
CA SER A 27 -28.53 2.71 -30.60
C SER A 27 -27.27 1.89 -30.28
N GLY A 28 -26.22 2.01 -31.09
CA GLY A 28 -24.91 1.42 -30.78
C GLY A 28 -24.22 2.18 -29.65
N LEU A 29 -24.28 3.51 -29.69
CA LEU A 29 -23.70 4.38 -28.67
C LEU A 29 -24.38 4.17 -27.31
N THR A 30 -25.72 4.07 -27.27
CA THR A 30 -26.45 3.81 -26.02
C THR A 30 -26.07 2.46 -25.40
N ILE A 31 -25.83 1.43 -26.21
CA ILE A 31 -25.36 0.12 -25.74
C ILE A 31 -23.94 0.27 -25.15
N VAL A 32 -23.03 0.92 -25.87
CA VAL A 32 -21.65 1.14 -25.41
C VAL A 32 -21.63 1.94 -24.11
N THR A 33 -22.37 3.04 -24.02
CA THR A 33 -22.42 3.86 -22.79
C THR A 33 -23.03 3.09 -21.62
N SER A 34 -24.06 2.26 -21.87
CA SER A 34 -24.67 1.44 -20.81
C SER A 34 -23.71 0.38 -20.30
N LEU A 35 -22.94 -0.25 -21.19
CA LEU A 35 -21.89 -1.20 -20.82
C LEU A 35 -20.75 -0.54 -20.04
N LEU A 36 -20.36 0.69 -20.42
CA LEU A 36 -19.34 1.46 -19.69
C LEU A 36 -19.82 1.86 -18.30
N ILE A 37 -21.07 2.32 -18.15
CA ILE A 37 -21.66 2.63 -16.84
C ILE A 37 -21.74 1.37 -15.99
N PHE A 38 -22.23 0.26 -16.55
CA PHE A 38 -22.30 -1.01 -15.84
C PHE A 38 -20.92 -1.52 -15.42
N TYR A 39 -19.92 -1.42 -16.28
CA TYR A 39 -18.53 -1.71 -15.95
C TYR A 39 -18.02 -0.82 -14.80
N GLN A 40 -18.31 0.49 -14.84
CA GLN A 40 -17.93 1.42 -13.79
C GLN A 40 -18.61 1.10 -12.45
N VAL A 41 -19.90 0.73 -12.48
CA VAL A 41 -20.65 0.27 -11.30
C VAL A 41 -20.02 -1.00 -10.75
N ILE A 42 -19.67 -1.99 -11.59
CA ILE A 42 -18.95 -3.18 -11.14
C ILE A 42 -17.62 -2.80 -10.49
N LEU A 43 -16.79 -1.97 -11.14
CA LEU A 43 -15.51 -1.55 -10.55
C LEU A 43 -15.67 -0.84 -9.20
N THR A 44 -16.78 -0.11 -9.00
CA THR A 44 -17.04 0.65 -7.77
C THR A 44 -17.65 -0.21 -6.66
N PHE A 45 -18.60 -1.09 -6.99
CA PHE A 45 -19.38 -1.86 -6.02
C PHE A 45 -18.85 -3.27 -5.77
N LEU A 46 -18.21 -3.91 -6.76
CA LEU A 46 -17.68 -5.27 -6.62
C LEU A 46 -16.61 -5.37 -5.50
N PRO A 47 -15.69 -4.40 -5.32
CA PRO A 47 -14.78 -4.40 -4.17
C PRO A 47 -15.47 -4.26 -2.81
N GLN A 48 -16.69 -3.69 -2.77
CA GLN A 48 -17.48 -3.55 -1.53
C GLN A 48 -18.19 -4.85 -1.12
N LEU A 49 -18.35 -5.79 -2.05
CA LEU A 49 -18.95 -7.11 -1.83
C LEU A 49 -17.92 -8.15 -1.35
N GLY A 50 -16.63 -7.84 -1.43
CA GLY A 50 -15.59 -8.66 -0.82
C GLY A 50 -15.64 -8.56 0.71
N PRO A 51 -15.11 -9.56 1.45
CA PRO A 51 -14.94 -9.43 2.88
C PRO A 51 -14.13 -8.16 3.14
N ARG A 52 -14.75 -7.17 3.80
CA ARG A 52 -14.00 -6.08 4.41
C ARG A 52 -13.11 -6.73 5.44
N ILE A 53 -11.83 -6.92 5.12
CA ILE A 53 -10.84 -7.23 6.13
C ILE A 53 -10.85 -5.99 7.02
N LEU A 54 -11.53 -6.10 8.16
CA LEU A 54 -11.47 -5.08 9.21
C LEU A 54 -9.99 -4.84 9.46
N GLY A 55 -9.52 -3.59 9.44
CA GLY A 55 -8.12 -3.26 9.77
C GLY A 55 -7.67 -3.98 11.06
N TYR A 56 -8.58 -4.04 12.03
CA TYR A 56 -8.47 -4.77 13.31
C TYR A 56 -8.20 -6.29 13.26
N ALA A 57 -8.36 -6.96 12.11
CA ALA A 57 -8.15 -8.41 12.01
C ALA A 57 -6.72 -8.80 11.59
N ALA A 58 -5.87 -7.81 11.30
CA ALA A 58 -4.49 -8.05 10.90
C ALA A 58 -3.62 -8.36 12.12
N ASN A 59 -3.34 -9.64 12.38
CA ASN A 59 -2.33 -10.05 13.36
C ASN A 59 -0.91 -9.76 12.80
N ILE A 60 -0.55 -8.48 12.67
CA ILE A 60 0.80 -8.07 12.31
C ILE A 60 1.63 -8.00 13.57
N SER A 61 2.37 -9.08 13.84
CA SER A 61 3.36 -9.09 14.91
C SER A 61 4.62 -8.30 14.48
N ALA A 62 5.07 -7.38 15.35
CA ALA A 62 6.33 -6.67 15.17
C ALA A 62 7.53 -7.62 15.01
N ASP A 63 7.56 -8.69 15.81
CA ASP A 63 8.64 -9.69 15.76
C ASP A 63 8.66 -10.41 14.41
N GLU A 64 7.49 -10.70 13.85
CA GLU A 64 7.35 -11.34 12.54
C GLU A 64 7.83 -10.41 11.42
N VAL A 65 7.49 -9.12 11.47
CA VAL A 65 8.00 -8.12 10.53
C VAL A 65 9.53 -8.05 10.59
N ILE A 66 10.13 -8.05 11.78
CA ILE A 66 11.59 -8.04 11.96
C ILE A 66 12.23 -9.31 11.40
N ARG A 67 11.68 -10.48 11.75
CA ARG A 67 12.15 -11.78 11.27
C ARG A 67 12.18 -11.83 9.75
N LEU A 68 11.07 -11.50 9.10
CA LEU A 68 10.93 -11.49 7.65
C LEU A 68 11.85 -10.46 6.99
N THR A 69 11.98 -9.26 7.57
CA THR A 69 12.94 -8.25 7.09
C THR A 69 14.37 -8.78 7.12
N ASN A 70 14.76 -9.44 8.21
CA ASN A 70 16.09 -10.03 8.37
C ASN A 70 16.32 -11.20 7.42
N GLU A 71 15.30 -12.00 7.10
CA GLU A 71 15.39 -13.03 6.05
C GLU A 71 15.72 -12.43 4.69
N LYS A 72 15.06 -11.33 4.30
CA LYS A 72 15.38 -10.63 3.03
C LYS A 72 16.82 -10.10 3.03
N ARG A 73 17.32 -9.62 4.17
CA ARG A 73 18.70 -9.11 4.31
C ARG A 73 19.73 -10.23 4.23
N VAL A 74 19.52 -11.33 4.96
CA VAL A 74 20.43 -12.49 4.94
C VAL A 74 20.48 -13.12 3.55
N ALA A 75 19.35 -13.18 2.83
CA ALA A 75 19.29 -13.70 1.46
C ALA A 75 20.18 -12.93 0.47
N VAL A 76 20.53 -11.67 0.76
CA VAL A 76 21.46 -10.86 -0.06
C VAL A 76 22.83 -10.66 0.60
N GLY A 77 23.15 -11.45 1.64
CA GLY A 77 24.45 -11.42 2.31
C GLY A 77 24.65 -10.25 3.29
N LEU A 78 23.58 -9.57 3.70
CA LEU A 78 23.64 -8.51 4.70
C LEU A 78 23.44 -9.07 6.12
N ALA A 79 24.07 -8.43 7.10
CA ALA A 79 23.85 -8.73 8.50
C ALA A 79 22.39 -8.44 8.92
N PRO A 80 21.79 -9.28 9.77
CA PRO A 80 20.48 -9.01 10.34
C PRO A 80 20.54 -7.77 11.23
N LEU A 81 19.45 -7.01 11.24
CA LEU A 81 19.23 -5.87 12.11
C LEU A 81 18.85 -6.35 13.51
N GLN A 82 19.37 -5.66 14.52
CA GLN A 82 19.07 -5.91 15.92
C GLN A 82 17.82 -5.13 16.32
N LEU A 83 16.89 -5.78 17.02
CA LEU A 83 15.74 -5.08 17.61
C LEU A 83 16.25 -4.04 18.63
N ASN A 84 15.80 -2.80 18.46
CA ASN A 84 16.03 -1.74 19.43
C ASN A 84 14.68 -1.26 19.98
N SER A 85 14.49 -1.42 21.30
CA SER A 85 13.23 -1.09 21.97
C SER A 85 12.90 0.41 21.92
N THR A 86 13.91 1.27 21.94
CA THR A 86 13.75 2.72 21.80
C THR A 86 13.21 3.08 20.41
N LEU A 87 13.74 2.45 19.35
CA LEU A 87 13.21 2.64 18.00
C LEU A 87 11.78 2.11 17.87
N SER A 88 11.42 0.99 18.51
CA SER A 88 10.05 0.48 18.49
C SER A 88 9.08 1.43 19.19
N GLN A 89 9.47 2.03 20.32
CA GLN A 89 8.65 3.04 21.00
C GLN A 89 8.48 4.30 20.13
N ALA A 90 9.55 4.75 19.48
CA ALA A 90 9.49 5.87 18.55
C ALA A 90 8.57 5.57 17.35
N ALA A 91 8.66 4.37 16.77
CA ALA A 91 7.82 3.92 15.67
C ALA A 91 6.35 3.84 16.08
N GLN A 92 6.06 3.32 17.28
CA GLN A 92 4.71 3.31 17.84
C GLN A 92 4.16 4.73 17.98
N ALA A 93 4.95 5.64 18.54
CA ALA A 93 4.55 7.04 18.72
C ALA A 93 4.28 7.76 17.38
N LYS A 94 5.09 7.48 16.35
CA LYS A 94 4.85 7.98 14.99
C LYS A 94 3.54 7.46 14.40
N GLY A 95 3.24 6.17 14.61
CA GLY A 95 1.95 5.58 14.22
C GLY A 95 0.78 6.26 14.91
N VAL A 96 0.86 6.44 16.23
CA VAL A 96 -0.17 7.12 17.02
C VAL A 96 -0.34 8.57 16.59
N ASP A 97 0.74 9.29 16.25
CA ASP A 97 0.67 10.65 15.74
C ASP A 97 -0.07 10.72 14.39
N MET A 98 0.18 9.77 13.48
CA MET A 98 -0.56 9.66 12.21
C MET A 98 -2.07 9.47 12.41
N LEU A 99 -2.47 8.62 13.35
CA LEU A 99 -3.88 8.42 13.68
C LEU A 99 -4.48 9.66 14.35
N ASN A 100 -3.81 10.23 15.35
CA ASN A 100 -4.33 11.36 16.13
C ASN A 100 -4.50 12.65 15.31
N LYS A 101 -3.62 12.86 14.33
CA LYS A 101 -3.64 14.05 13.46
C LYS A 101 -4.24 13.76 12.08
N ASP A 102 -4.81 12.57 11.91
CA ASP A 102 -5.50 12.13 10.70
C ASP A 102 -4.70 12.33 9.40
N TYR A 103 -3.49 11.74 9.34
CA TYR A 103 -2.64 11.84 8.15
C TYR A 103 -1.87 10.55 7.81
N TRP A 104 -1.57 10.39 6.51
CA TRP A 104 -0.78 9.29 5.97
C TRP A 104 0.43 9.81 5.20
N ALA A 105 1.51 10.13 5.92
CA ALA A 105 2.73 10.66 5.32
C ALA A 105 3.96 10.49 6.23
N HIS A 106 5.15 10.48 5.62
CA HIS A 106 6.42 10.54 6.35
C HIS A 106 6.54 11.83 7.18
N VAL A 107 6.19 12.98 6.60
CA VAL A 107 6.18 14.28 7.27
C VAL A 107 4.76 14.65 7.65
N ALA A 108 4.56 15.06 8.90
CA ALA A 108 3.24 15.48 9.39
C ALA A 108 2.79 16.80 8.73
N PRO A 109 1.48 17.11 8.71
CA PRO A 109 0.96 18.35 8.15
C PRO A 109 1.53 19.63 8.78
N ASP A 110 1.96 19.55 10.05
CA ASP A 110 2.61 20.64 10.79
C ASP A 110 4.13 20.75 10.50
N GLY A 111 4.66 19.92 9.60
CA GLY A 111 6.09 19.86 9.24
C GLY A 111 6.93 18.95 10.13
N THR A 112 6.34 18.24 11.10
CA THR A 112 7.08 17.32 11.97
C THR A 112 7.71 16.18 11.15
N GLN A 113 9.04 16.11 11.21
CA GLN A 113 9.85 15.08 10.54
C GLN A 113 9.82 13.77 11.33
N PRO A 114 9.92 12.59 10.67
CA PRO A 114 9.90 11.30 11.36
C PRO A 114 11.06 11.16 12.36
N TRP A 115 12.17 11.84 12.12
CA TRP A 115 13.35 11.82 13.00
C TRP A 115 13.12 12.50 14.35
N LYS A 116 12.09 13.34 14.48
CA LYS A 116 11.68 13.93 15.76
C LYS A 116 11.36 12.83 16.78
N PHE A 117 10.68 11.77 16.35
CA PHE A 117 10.33 10.64 17.20
C PHE A 117 11.56 9.86 17.66
N PHE A 118 12.62 9.77 16.86
CA PHE A 118 13.88 9.17 17.29
C PHE A 118 14.48 9.97 18.45
N ILE A 119 14.54 11.30 18.29
CA ILE A 119 15.13 12.22 19.27
C ILE A 119 14.32 12.27 20.56
N ASP A 120 12.99 12.31 20.47
CA ASP A 120 12.09 12.39 21.63
C ASP A 120 12.20 11.19 22.56
N PHE A 121 12.48 10.02 22.00
CA PHE A 121 12.72 8.80 22.77
C PHE A 121 14.20 8.61 23.11
N GLY A 122 15.06 9.59 22.81
CA GLY A 122 16.47 9.59 23.16
C GLY A 122 17.37 8.73 22.25
N TYR A 123 16.87 8.27 21.10
CA TYR A 123 17.67 7.55 20.12
C TYR A 123 18.54 8.52 19.33
N LYS A 124 19.86 8.37 19.46
CA LYS A 124 20.85 9.09 18.66
C LYS A 124 21.10 8.30 17.39
N TYR A 125 21.24 8.99 16.26
CA TYR A 125 21.47 8.33 14.98
C TYR A 125 22.46 9.10 14.12
N ARG A 126 23.29 8.36 13.38
CA ARG A 126 24.05 8.83 12.22
C ARG A 126 23.31 8.52 10.92
N TYR A 127 22.63 7.39 10.89
CA TYR A 127 21.74 6.99 9.80
C TYR A 127 20.37 6.63 10.37
N ALA A 128 19.32 7.13 9.73
CA ALA A 128 17.93 6.79 10.04
C ALA A 128 17.17 6.46 8.76
N GLY A 129 16.12 5.65 8.86
CA GLY A 129 15.25 5.27 7.76
C GLY A 129 13.83 4.98 8.26
N GLU A 130 12.84 5.17 7.39
CA GLU A 130 11.44 4.91 7.67
C GLU A 130 10.79 4.20 6.48
N ASN A 131 10.07 3.12 6.77
CA ASN A 131 9.11 2.52 5.87
C ASN A 131 7.73 2.54 6.55
N LEU A 132 6.70 2.84 5.77
CA LEU A 132 5.32 2.89 6.22
C LEU A 132 4.48 1.87 5.43
N ALA A 133 3.57 1.19 6.12
CA ALA A 133 2.57 0.32 5.50
C ALA A 133 1.23 0.47 6.23
N ARG A 134 0.13 0.32 5.50
CA ARG A 134 -1.21 0.29 6.09
C ARG A 134 -2.11 -0.69 5.35
N ASP A 135 -3.16 -1.15 6.03
CA ASP A 135 -4.23 -1.97 5.47
C ASP A 135 -3.75 -3.32 4.89
N PHE A 136 -2.67 -3.87 5.46
CA PHE A 136 -2.20 -5.22 5.15
C PHE A 136 -2.82 -6.24 6.09
N SER A 137 -3.10 -7.43 5.58
CA SER A 137 -3.71 -8.51 6.37
C SER A 137 -2.72 -9.30 7.23
N ASN A 138 -1.41 -9.23 6.91
CA ASN A 138 -0.36 -9.91 7.65
C ASN A 138 1.04 -9.31 7.38
N ALA A 139 2.00 -9.63 8.25
CA ALA A 139 3.38 -9.14 8.16
C ALA A 139 4.10 -9.49 6.84
N ALA A 140 3.90 -10.71 6.31
CA ALA A 140 4.53 -11.14 5.06
C ALA A 140 4.11 -10.28 3.87
N SER A 141 2.81 -9.99 3.76
CA SER A 141 2.29 -9.12 2.70
C SER A 141 2.83 -7.69 2.77
N ALA A 142 3.01 -7.14 3.98
CA ALA A 142 3.61 -5.81 4.17
C ALA A 142 5.10 -5.80 3.77
N VAL A 143 5.87 -6.80 4.21
CA VAL A 143 7.30 -6.93 3.89
C VAL A 143 7.53 -7.16 2.40
N ASP A 144 6.72 -7.99 1.75
CA ASP A 144 6.81 -8.22 0.31
C ASP A 144 6.42 -6.96 -0.49
N ALA A 145 5.44 -6.18 -0.03
CA ALA A 145 5.12 -4.89 -0.63
C ALA A 145 6.25 -3.87 -0.50
N TRP A 146 6.94 -3.81 0.65
CA TRP A 146 8.15 -3.00 0.79
C TRP A 146 9.27 -3.48 -0.14
N MET A 147 9.48 -4.80 -0.28
CA MET A 147 10.47 -5.34 -1.23
C MET A 147 10.13 -5.05 -2.70
N ALA A 148 8.85 -4.91 -3.04
CA ALA A 148 8.41 -4.57 -4.39
C ALA A 148 8.57 -3.08 -4.73
N SER A 149 8.63 -2.21 -3.71
CA SER A 149 8.88 -0.77 -3.88
C SER A 149 10.37 -0.46 -3.86
N PRO A 150 10.94 0.17 -4.91
CA PRO A 150 12.38 0.49 -4.94
C PRO A 150 12.88 1.29 -3.74
N SER A 151 12.15 2.34 -3.32
CA SER A 151 12.55 3.18 -2.19
C SER A 151 12.47 2.45 -0.85
N HIS A 152 11.42 1.68 -0.61
CA HIS A 152 11.27 0.92 0.63
C HIS A 152 12.29 -0.23 0.71
N LYS A 153 12.55 -0.89 -0.43
CA LYS A 153 13.58 -1.92 -0.57
C LYS A 153 14.98 -1.38 -0.29
N GLU A 154 15.31 -0.17 -0.76
CA GLU A 154 16.58 0.48 -0.44
C GLU A 154 16.77 0.63 1.06
N ASN A 155 15.73 1.03 1.81
CA ASN A 155 15.81 1.08 3.26
C ASN A 155 16.03 -0.32 3.87
N MET A 156 15.23 -1.31 3.48
CA MET A 156 15.32 -2.67 4.03
C MET A 156 16.68 -3.33 3.79
N LEU A 157 17.31 -3.06 2.64
CA LEU A 157 18.59 -3.64 2.23
C LEU A 157 19.77 -2.69 2.38
N SER A 158 19.60 -1.57 3.07
CA SER A 158 20.70 -0.63 3.30
C SER A 158 21.75 -1.25 4.24
N PRO A 159 23.04 -1.27 3.86
CA PRO A 159 24.12 -1.72 4.73
C PRO A 159 24.50 -0.67 5.79
N LYS A 160 23.86 0.51 5.80
CA LYS A 160 24.12 1.58 6.78
C LYS A 160 23.44 1.31 8.12
N TYR A 161 22.33 0.60 8.11
CA TYR A 161 21.54 0.34 9.32
C TYR A 161 22.08 -0.86 10.10
N ARG A 162 21.89 -0.83 11.42
CA ARG A 162 22.28 -1.87 12.37
C ARG A 162 21.11 -2.30 13.24
N GLU A 163 20.18 -1.39 13.47
CA GLU A 163 19.07 -1.56 14.38
C GLU A 163 17.74 -1.32 13.66
N ILE A 164 16.69 -1.96 14.17
CA ILE A 164 15.32 -1.86 13.68
C ILE A 164 14.35 -1.71 14.85
N GLY A 165 13.30 -0.93 14.65
CA GLY A 165 12.14 -0.86 15.54
C GLY A 165 10.86 -0.86 14.74
N ILE A 166 9.83 -1.55 15.26
CA ILE A 166 8.53 -1.65 14.60
C ILE A 166 7.45 -1.11 15.56
N GLY A 167 6.58 -0.26 15.03
CA GLY A 167 5.33 0.14 15.67
C GLY A 167 4.16 -0.39 14.86
N VAL A 168 3.20 -1.02 15.54
CA VAL A 168 1.94 -1.46 14.94
C VAL A 168 0.83 -0.80 15.74
N VAL A 169 0.07 0.06 15.07
CA VAL A 169 -1.03 0.81 15.68
C VAL A 169 -2.30 0.54 14.89
N GLU A 170 -3.40 0.43 15.60
CA GLU A 170 -4.73 0.28 15.03
C GLU A 170 -5.55 1.50 15.45
N GLY A 171 -6.37 2.01 14.54
CA GLY A 171 -7.27 3.11 14.84
C GLY A 171 -8.03 3.59 13.62
N ASP A 172 -8.67 4.73 13.75
CA ASP A 172 -9.37 5.39 12.67
C ASP A 172 -8.41 6.34 11.92
N LEU A 173 -8.45 6.27 10.60
CA LEU A 173 -7.79 7.22 9.71
C LEU A 173 -8.80 7.67 8.65
N ALA A 174 -9.19 8.94 8.72
CA ALA A 174 -10.17 9.59 7.86
C ALA A 174 -11.53 8.84 7.82
N GLY A 175 -11.99 8.31 8.96
CA GLY A 175 -13.24 7.56 9.05
C GLY A 175 -13.14 6.10 8.60
N VAL A 176 -11.93 5.57 8.43
CA VAL A 176 -11.67 4.18 8.04
C VAL A 176 -10.81 3.51 9.11
N ASP A 177 -11.30 2.38 9.63
CA ASP A 177 -10.53 1.50 10.52
C ASP A 177 -9.31 0.94 9.78
N THR A 178 -8.13 1.31 10.26
CA THR A 178 -6.84 1.03 9.62
C THR A 178 -5.82 0.53 10.64
N THR A 179 -4.98 -0.39 10.18
CA THR A 179 -3.75 -0.79 10.88
C THR A 179 -2.57 -0.17 10.18
N ILE A 180 -1.77 0.61 10.91
CA ILE A 180 -0.54 1.23 10.44
C ILE A 180 0.65 0.46 11.01
N VAL A 181 1.60 0.16 10.14
CA VAL A 181 2.92 -0.38 10.49
C VAL A 181 3.98 0.67 10.16
N VAL A 182 4.71 1.09 11.18
CA VAL A 182 5.88 1.96 11.08
C VAL A 182 7.12 1.10 11.29
N GLN A 183 8.01 1.10 10.31
CA GLN A 183 9.31 0.42 10.40
C GLN A 183 10.42 1.47 10.41
N PHE A 184 11.10 1.59 11.54
CA PHE A 184 12.24 2.46 11.73
C PHE A 184 13.55 1.69 11.67
N PHE A 185 14.54 2.29 11.02
CA PHE A 185 15.90 1.80 10.94
C PHE A 185 16.86 2.81 11.55
N GLY A 186 17.90 2.32 12.21
CA GLY A 186 18.88 3.17 12.86
C GLY A 186 20.29 2.60 12.84
N ALA A 187 21.27 3.50 12.93
CA ALA A 187 22.63 3.21 13.34
C ALA A 187 23.29 4.48 13.90
N THR A 188 24.00 4.34 15.01
CA THR A 188 24.85 5.39 15.63
C THR A 188 26.23 5.46 15.00
#